data_AF-A0A7C9TRP3-F1
#
_entry.id   AF-A0A7C9TRP3-F1
#
_cell.length_a   1.000
_cell.length_b   1.000
_cell.length_c   1.000
_cell.angle_alpha   90.00
_cell.angle_beta   90.00
_cell.angle_gamma   90.00
#
_symmetry.space_group_name_H-M   'P 1'
#
loop_
_entity.id
_entity.type
_entity.pdbx_description
1 polymer ?
#
loop_
_entity_poly.entity_id
_entity_poly.type
_entity_poly.pdbx_seq_one_letter_code
_entity_poly.pdbx_strand_id
1 'polypeptide(L)'
;MALGKLTSATAHEITPRQSAPFRGGFISNLAALEKVLSRDALVDSVRGGTPVSFDATDEGDDHEVRLAMMTLAFGTRPARAKAALTLCTRLARTMDGRSQDCVLLSSVHETSTFASEVIIWMLPHEPLVEKGIGRVQLGDARGQTAGLRKAAAFKGMNTHTGFRKGVALDRQTSTGDQRAAEFWISRFLDGAL
;
A
#
# COMPACT_ATOMS: atom_id res chain seq x y z
N MET A 1 -8.33 8.34 15.05
CA MET A 1 -7.46 7.38 15.80
C MET A 1 -6.12 7.33 15.09
N ALA A 2 -5.02 7.62 15.80
CA ALA A 2 -3.69 7.70 15.19
C ALA A 2 -3.23 6.37 14.55
N LEU A 3 -2.28 6.45 13.61
CA LEU A 3 -1.58 5.25 13.11
C LEU A 3 -0.74 4.63 14.23
N GLY A 4 -0.53 3.31 14.13
CA GLY A 4 0.46 2.62 14.95
C GLY A 4 1.90 3.06 14.61
N LYS A 5 2.85 2.62 15.43
CA LYS A 5 4.28 2.93 15.22
C LYS A 5 4.76 2.38 13.88
N LEU A 6 5.40 3.21 13.05
CA LEU A 6 5.96 2.76 11.78
C LEU A 6 7.17 1.85 12.02
N THR A 7 7.09 0.59 11.59
CA THR A 7 8.16 -0.40 11.78
C THR A 7 8.93 -0.72 10.51
N SER A 8 8.29 -0.54 9.34
CA SER A 8 8.92 -0.79 8.04
C SER A 8 8.18 -0.03 6.94
N ALA A 9 8.91 0.36 5.89
CA ALA A 9 8.30 0.87 4.68
C ALA A 9 9.15 0.52 3.45
N THR A 10 8.48 0.37 2.31
CA THR A 10 9.10 0.20 0.99
C THR A 10 8.47 1.14 -0.01
N ALA A 11 9.26 1.71 -0.91
CA ALA A 11 8.74 2.51 -2.03
C ALA A 11 9.31 2.02 -3.36
N HIS A 12 8.47 1.95 -4.37
CA HIS A 12 8.85 1.54 -5.72
C HIS A 12 8.21 2.45 -6.77
N GLU A 13 8.97 2.82 -7.79
CA GLU A 13 8.47 3.47 -9.00
C GLU A 13 7.69 2.44 -9.83
N ILE A 14 6.47 2.79 -10.22
CA ILE A 14 5.58 1.95 -11.00
C ILE A 14 5.17 2.71 -12.26
N THR A 15 5.32 2.07 -13.41
CA THR A 15 4.79 2.52 -14.69
C THR A 15 3.70 1.57 -15.19
N PRO A 16 2.68 2.07 -15.92
CA PRO A 16 1.69 1.20 -16.54
C PRO A 16 2.35 0.21 -17.49
N ARG A 17 1.94 -1.07 -17.43
CA ARG A 17 2.51 -2.14 -18.29
C ARG A 17 4.04 -2.24 -18.18
N GLN A 18 4.56 -2.05 -16.97
CA GLN A 18 5.99 -2.16 -16.64
C GLN A 18 6.63 -3.40 -17.29
N SER A 19 7.65 -3.17 -18.12
CA SER A 19 8.48 -4.22 -18.73
C SER A 19 9.90 -4.28 -18.16
N ALA A 20 10.38 -3.17 -17.57
CA ALA A 20 11.66 -3.08 -16.88
C ALA A 20 11.55 -3.49 -15.40
N PRO A 21 12.65 -3.93 -14.75
CA PRO A 21 12.65 -4.18 -13.31
C PRO A 21 12.18 -2.97 -12.51
N PHE A 22 11.42 -3.20 -11.44
CA PHE A 22 10.99 -2.13 -10.54
C PHE A 22 12.19 -1.47 -9.85
N ARG A 23 12.22 -0.13 -9.87
CA ARG A 23 13.18 0.66 -9.11
C ARG A 23 12.59 0.99 -7.75
N GLY A 24 13.36 0.79 -6.69
CA GLY A 24 12.86 1.02 -5.34
C GLY A 24 13.54 0.19 -4.27
N GLY A 25 12.92 0.16 -3.09
CA GLY A 25 13.36 -0.68 -1.98
C GLY A 25 12.88 -0.17 -0.63
N PHE A 26 13.59 -0.56 0.42
CA PHE A 26 13.27 -0.15 1.79
C PHE A 26 13.56 1.34 2.02
N ILE A 27 12.64 2.01 2.70
CA ILE A 27 12.84 3.39 3.13
C ILE A 27 13.91 3.41 4.23
N SER A 28 14.94 4.25 4.03
CA SER A 28 16.05 4.36 4.97
C SER A 28 15.73 5.20 6.20
N ASN A 29 14.90 6.23 6.07
CA ASN A 29 14.55 7.18 7.14
C ASN A 29 13.07 7.03 7.55
N LEU A 30 12.78 6.03 8.37
CA LEU A 30 11.41 5.77 8.85
C LEU A 30 10.89 6.88 9.75
N ALA A 31 11.72 7.51 10.58
CA ALA A 31 11.26 8.57 11.50
C ALA A 31 10.74 9.82 10.75
N ALA A 32 11.40 10.21 9.65
CA ALA A 32 10.90 11.29 8.81
C ALA A 32 9.60 10.91 8.10
N LEU A 33 9.51 9.68 7.60
CA LEU A 33 8.30 9.16 6.96
C LEU A 33 7.13 9.10 7.95
N GLU A 34 7.35 8.59 9.16
CA GLU A 34 6.35 8.49 10.22
C GLU A 34 5.77 9.87 10.56
N LYS A 35 6.60 10.91 10.69
CA LYS A 35 6.12 12.29 10.92
C LYS A 35 5.19 12.81 9.82
N VAL A 36 5.37 12.33 8.59
CA VAL A 36 4.50 12.72 7.46
C VAL A 36 3.22 11.89 7.45
N LEU A 37 3.32 10.58 7.65
CA LEU A 37 2.18 9.67 7.62
C LEU A 37 1.24 9.84 8.82
N SER A 38 1.77 10.20 9.99
CA SER A 38 1.01 10.38 11.22
C SER A 38 0.29 11.73 11.34
N ARG A 39 0.19 12.49 10.24
CA ARG A 39 -0.58 13.75 10.23
C ARG A 39 -2.08 13.46 10.23
N ASP A 40 -2.81 14.07 11.15
CA ASP A 40 -4.24 13.83 11.36
C ASP A 40 -5.05 13.84 10.06
N ALA A 41 -4.89 14.86 9.21
CA ALA A 41 -5.61 14.94 7.94
C ALA A 41 -5.38 13.72 7.01
N LEU A 42 -4.17 13.15 6.98
CA LEU A 42 -3.85 11.98 6.18
C LEU A 42 -4.48 10.72 6.78
N VAL A 43 -4.36 10.56 8.10
CA VAL A 43 -4.92 9.46 8.85
C VAL A 43 -6.43 9.44 8.70
N ASP A 44 -7.09 10.57 8.95
CA ASP A 44 -8.54 10.71 8.84
C ASP A 44 -9.03 10.40 7.42
N SER A 45 -8.26 10.79 6.40
CA SER A 45 -8.60 10.48 5.01
C SER A 45 -8.57 8.99 4.70
N VAL A 46 -7.57 8.26 5.19
CA VAL A 46 -7.51 6.80 5.01
C VAL A 46 -8.60 6.11 5.81
N ARG A 47 -8.87 6.56 7.03
CA ARG A 47 -9.91 5.98 7.91
C ARG A 47 -11.33 6.23 7.41
N GLY A 48 -11.56 7.37 6.77
CA GLY A 48 -12.83 7.70 6.13
C GLY A 48 -13.04 7.04 4.76
N GLY A 49 -12.15 6.14 4.34
CA GLY A 49 -12.27 5.40 3.09
C GLY A 49 -13.44 4.39 3.08
N THR A 50 -13.78 3.92 1.90
CA THR A 50 -14.80 2.89 1.66
C THR A 50 -14.33 1.55 2.21
N PRO A 51 -15.15 0.80 2.97
CA PRO A 51 -14.82 -0.56 3.39
C PRO A 51 -14.55 -1.49 2.20
N VAL A 52 -13.53 -2.34 2.31
CA VAL A 52 -13.19 -3.35 1.31
C VAL A 52 -12.87 -4.69 1.98
N SER A 53 -13.13 -5.79 1.27
CA SER A 53 -12.79 -7.14 1.73
C SER A 53 -12.28 -8.03 0.60
N PHE A 54 -11.42 -8.99 0.96
CA PHE A 54 -11.13 -10.13 0.10
C PHE A 54 -12.32 -11.10 0.13
N ASP A 55 -12.66 -11.67 -1.03
CA ASP A 55 -13.74 -12.65 -1.10
C ASP A 55 -13.40 -13.91 -0.29
N ALA A 56 -14.41 -14.50 0.34
CA ALA A 56 -14.30 -15.69 1.17
C ALA A 56 -14.67 -16.99 0.41
N THR A 57 -14.90 -16.89 -0.90
CA THR A 57 -15.26 -18.03 -1.77
C THR A 57 -14.04 -18.93 -2.01
N ASP A 58 -13.93 -19.99 -1.20
CA ASP A 58 -13.06 -21.20 -1.26
C ASP A 58 -11.54 -21.09 -1.55
N GLU A 59 -11.01 -19.94 -1.99
CA GLU A 59 -9.58 -19.67 -2.20
C GLU A 59 -9.00 -18.68 -1.17
N GLY A 60 -9.77 -18.35 -0.12
CA GLY A 60 -9.50 -17.27 0.85
C GLY A 60 -8.19 -17.36 1.64
N ASP A 61 -7.45 -18.45 1.47
CA ASP A 61 -6.18 -18.71 2.15
C ASP A 61 -4.99 -18.29 1.30
N ASP A 62 -5.13 -18.33 -0.03
CA ASP A 62 -4.05 -18.14 -1.00
C ASP A 62 -4.13 -16.82 -1.76
N HIS A 63 -5.03 -15.90 -1.36
CA HIS A 63 -5.16 -14.62 -2.05
C HIS A 63 -3.83 -13.84 -2.05
N GLU A 64 -3.21 -13.70 -3.23
CA GLU A 64 -1.84 -13.24 -3.41
C GLU A 64 -1.57 -11.89 -2.73
N VAL A 65 -2.50 -10.92 -2.88
CA VAL A 65 -2.37 -9.58 -2.29
C VAL A 65 -2.47 -9.63 -0.77
N ARG A 66 -3.34 -10.49 -0.21
CA ARG A 66 -3.50 -10.65 1.23
C ARG A 66 -2.24 -11.28 1.83
N LEU A 67 -1.74 -12.34 1.21
CA LEU A 67 -0.50 -13.00 1.60
C LEU A 67 0.71 -12.05 1.51
N ALA A 68 0.77 -11.22 0.47
CA ALA A 68 1.80 -10.20 0.33
C ALA A 68 1.72 -9.17 1.47
N MET A 69 0.53 -8.68 1.84
CA MET A 69 0.36 -7.77 2.98
C MET A 69 0.74 -8.42 4.31
N MET A 70 0.32 -9.66 4.56
CA MET A 70 0.75 -10.41 5.75
C MET A 70 2.26 -10.60 5.79
N THR A 71 2.87 -10.92 4.64
CA THR A 71 4.33 -11.07 4.52
C THR A 71 5.05 -9.74 4.76
N LEU A 72 4.51 -8.61 4.29
CA LEU A 72 5.03 -7.28 4.60
C LEU A 72 5.02 -7.01 6.11
N ALA A 73 3.93 -7.36 6.79
CA ALA A 73 3.75 -7.15 8.22
C ALA A 73 4.67 -8.03 9.08
N PHE A 74 4.70 -9.34 8.81
CA PHE A 74 5.25 -10.34 9.73
C PHE A 74 6.44 -11.13 9.18
N GLY A 75 6.73 -11.02 7.88
CA GLY A 75 7.80 -11.78 7.23
C GLY A 75 9.21 -11.28 7.57
N THR A 76 10.22 -12.03 7.12
CA THR A 76 11.63 -11.61 7.18
C THR A 76 11.93 -10.51 6.16
N ARG A 77 13.03 -9.76 6.32
CA ARG A 77 13.38 -8.67 5.39
C ARG A 77 13.43 -9.12 3.91
N PRO A 78 14.05 -10.27 3.54
CA PRO A 78 14.01 -10.75 2.16
C PRO A 78 12.59 -11.09 1.68
N ALA A 79 11.78 -11.72 2.53
CA ALA A 79 10.40 -12.06 2.21
C ALA A 79 9.54 -10.80 2.00
N ARG A 80 9.72 -9.77 2.83
CA ARG A 80 9.07 -8.46 2.69
C ARG A 80 9.43 -7.78 1.37
N ALA A 81 10.70 -7.84 0.95
CA ALA A 81 11.12 -7.29 -0.34
C ALA A 81 10.39 -7.99 -1.50
N LYS A 82 10.34 -9.33 -1.48
CA LYS A 82 9.60 -10.10 -2.49
C LYS A 82 8.11 -9.76 -2.48
N ALA A 83 7.50 -9.68 -1.30
CA ALA A 83 6.09 -9.30 -1.16
C ALA A 83 5.80 -7.89 -1.68
N ALA A 84 6.69 -6.92 -1.45
CA ALA A 84 6.56 -5.58 -2.02
C ALA A 84 6.58 -5.64 -3.55
N LEU A 85 7.48 -6.42 -4.15
CA LEU A 85 7.52 -6.62 -5.61
C LEU A 85 6.29 -7.33 -6.16
N THR A 86 5.69 -8.27 -5.41
CA THR A 86 4.40 -8.88 -5.76
C THR A 86 3.31 -7.82 -5.86
N LEU A 87 3.20 -6.92 -4.88
CA LEU A 87 2.24 -5.82 -4.93
C LEU A 87 2.52 -4.85 -6.09
N CYS A 88 3.79 -4.55 -6.37
CA CYS A 88 4.19 -3.73 -7.51
C CYS A 88 3.76 -4.36 -8.84
N THR A 89 4.02 -5.65 -9.00
CA THR A 89 3.65 -6.43 -10.19
C THR A 89 2.15 -6.44 -10.39
N ARG A 90 1.40 -6.70 -9.32
CA ARG A 90 -0.07 -6.65 -9.33
C ARG A 90 -0.55 -5.27 -9.76
N LEU A 91 -0.04 -4.21 -9.13
CA LEU A 91 -0.45 -2.84 -9.45
C LEU A 91 -0.17 -2.50 -10.92
N ALA A 92 1.05 -2.76 -11.41
CA ALA A 92 1.45 -2.47 -12.79
C ALA A 92 0.58 -3.19 -13.83
N ARG A 93 0.09 -4.41 -13.52
CA ARG A 93 -0.84 -5.17 -14.38
C ARG A 93 -2.25 -4.59 -14.37
N THR A 94 -2.67 -4.01 -13.24
CA THR A 94 -4.00 -3.42 -13.08
C THR A 94 -4.11 -2.00 -13.64
N MET A 95 -2.96 -1.31 -13.76
CA MET A 95 -2.87 0.00 -14.40
C MET A 95 -3.03 -0.14 -15.91
N ASP A 96 -4.04 0.54 -16.46
CA ASP A 96 -4.22 0.64 -17.92
C ASP A 96 -3.33 1.74 -18.53
N GLY A 97 -3.28 1.83 -19.86
CA GLY A 97 -2.45 2.80 -20.57
C GLY A 97 -2.85 4.28 -20.38
N ARG A 98 -3.90 4.57 -19.60
CA ARG A 98 -4.32 5.93 -19.23
C ARG A 98 -3.84 6.31 -17.82
N SER A 99 -3.30 5.34 -17.08
CA SER A 99 -2.72 5.58 -15.77
C SER A 99 -1.40 6.34 -15.91
N GLN A 100 -1.13 7.25 -14.98
CA GLN A 100 0.16 7.93 -14.89
C GLN A 100 1.13 7.08 -14.08
N ASP A 101 2.43 7.25 -14.31
CA ASP A 101 3.46 6.72 -13.44
C ASP A 101 3.20 7.16 -11.99
N CYS A 102 3.55 6.29 -11.04
CA CYS A 102 3.33 6.53 -9.63
C CYS A 102 4.44 5.94 -8.78
N VAL A 103 4.44 6.30 -7.50
CA VAL A 103 5.24 5.60 -6.48
C VAL A 103 4.28 4.79 -5.61
N LEU A 104 4.50 3.48 -5.56
CA LEU A 104 3.85 2.59 -4.62
C LEU A 104 4.65 2.57 -3.32
N LEU A 105 4.13 3.23 -2.30
CA LEU A 105 4.64 3.15 -0.93
C LEU A 105 3.82 2.10 -0.17
N SER A 106 4.49 1.19 0.53
CA SER A 106 3.86 0.28 1.49
C SER A 106 4.44 0.57 2.86
N SER A 107 3.60 0.95 3.83
CA SER A 107 4.00 1.21 5.20
C SER A 107 3.39 0.17 6.14
N VAL A 108 4.18 -0.25 7.13
CA VAL A 108 3.79 -1.26 8.13
C VAL A 108 3.81 -0.60 9.50
N HIS A 109 2.66 -0.61 10.16
CA HIS A 109 2.43 0.02 11.44
C HIS A 109 2.12 -1.05 12.50
N GLU A 110 2.82 -1.03 13.61
CA GLU A 110 2.51 -1.87 14.76
C GLU A 110 1.36 -1.23 15.55
N THR A 111 0.25 -1.95 15.68
CA THR A 111 -0.96 -1.45 16.35
C THR A 111 -1.18 -2.10 17.72
N SER A 112 -0.65 -3.30 17.91
CA SER A 112 -0.50 -3.99 19.19
C SER A 112 0.60 -5.05 19.03
N THR A 113 0.97 -5.70 20.13
CA THR A 113 2.00 -6.76 20.15
C THR A 113 1.79 -7.86 19.10
N PHE A 114 0.54 -8.15 18.73
CA PHE A 114 0.19 -9.25 17.82
C PHE A 114 -0.51 -8.77 16.55
N ALA A 115 -0.70 -7.46 16.38
CA ALA A 115 -1.45 -6.91 15.26
C ALA A 115 -0.70 -5.79 14.56
N SER A 116 -0.69 -5.86 13.24
CA SER A 116 -0.12 -4.84 12.39
C SER A 116 -1.17 -4.29 11.43
N GLU A 117 -0.89 -3.10 10.95
CA GLU A 117 -1.61 -2.46 9.87
C GLU A 117 -0.64 -2.23 8.71
N VAL A 118 -1.05 -2.62 7.51
CA VAL A 118 -0.34 -2.34 6.27
C VAL A 118 -1.15 -1.30 5.52
N ILE A 119 -0.49 -0.21 5.14
CA ILE A 119 -1.10 0.81 4.30
C ILE A 119 -0.33 0.88 2.99
N ILE A 120 -1.06 0.72 1.90
CA ILE A 120 -0.58 0.86 0.54
C ILE A 120 -0.98 2.24 0.06
N TRP A 121 -0.01 3.03 -0.38
CA TRP A 121 -0.20 4.39 -0.86
C TRP A 121 0.23 4.47 -2.32
N MET A 122 -0.64 5.03 -3.16
CA MET A 122 -0.27 5.43 -4.51
C MET A 122 -0.04 6.93 -4.54
N LEU A 123 1.24 7.30 -4.58
CA LEU A 123 1.69 8.68 -4.62
C LEU A 123 1.98 9.09 -6.08
N PRO A 124 1.80 10.37 -6.45
CA PRO A 124 2.27 10.87 -7.74
C PRO A 124 3.75 10.53 -7.98
N HIS A 125 4.14 10.33 -9.25
CA HIS A 125 5.52 10.01 -9.58
C HIS A 125 6.47 11.14 -9.17
N GLU A 126 7.39 10.83 -8.27
CA GLU A 126 8.57 11.61 -7.99
C GLU A 126 9.77 10.64 -7.94
N PRO A 127 10.94 11.03 -8.45
CA PRO A 127 12.09 10.15 -8.52
C PRO A 127 12.54 9.72 -7.12
N LEU A 128 12.72 8.41 -6.94
CA LEU A 128 13.29 7.86 -5.71
C LEU A 128 14.80 8.09 -5.70
N VAL A 129 15.32 8.56 -4.57
CA VAL A 129 16.78 8.73 -4.40
C VAL A 129 17.33 7.46 -3.79
N GLU A 130 18.15 6.74 -4.55
CA GLU A 130 18.84 5.54 -4.06
C GLU A 130 19.87 5.91 -2.97
N LYS A 131 19.82 5.19 -1.85
CA LYS A 131 20.70 5.36 -0.68
C LYS A 131 21.40 4.04 -0.35
N GLY A 132 21.95 3.41 -1.39
CA GLY A 132 22.58 2.09 -1.33
C GLY A 132 21.66 0.98 -1.84
N ILE A 133 22.16 -0.26 -1.81
CA ILE A 133 21.50 -1.41 -2.44
C ILE A 133 20.15 -1.67 -1.76
N GLY A 134 19.07 -1.53 -2.53
CA GLY A 134 17.70 -1.79 -2.06
C GLY A 134 17.22 -0.86 -0.95
N ARG A 135 17.85 0.30 -0.79
CA ARG A 135 17.41 1.37 0.11
C ARG A 135 17.15 2.64 -0.66
N VAL A 136 16.02 3.25 -0.42
CA VAL A 136 15.64 4.51 -1.05
C VAL A 136 15.26 5.54 -0.01
N GLN A 137 15.41 6.80 -0.40
CA GLN A 137 14.86 7.93 0.30
C GLN A 137 13.71 8.46 -0.54
N LEU A 138 12.53 8.48 0.08
CA LEU A 138 11.42 9.29 -0.40
C LEU A 138 11.87 10.76 -0.32
N GLY A 139 11.65 11.56 -1.36
CA GLY A 139 12.04 12.97 -1.44
C GLY A 139 11.36 13.86 -0.38
N ASP A 140 10.83 15.01 -0.76
CA ASP A 140 9.99 15.76 0.19
C ASP A 140 8.65 15.04 0.37
N ALA A 141 8.61 14.06 1.27
CA ALA A 141 7.42 13.30 1.63
C ALA A 141 6.21 14.19 1.95
N ARG A 142 6.44 15.44 2.38
CA ARG A 142 5.40 16.45 2.60
C ARG A 142 4.67 16.84 1.30
N GLY A 143 5.39 17.09 0.21
CA GLY A 143 4.80 17.36 -1.10
C GLY A 143 4.06 16.15 -1.65
N GLN A 144 4.60 14.96 -1.41
CA GLN A 144 4.06 13.70 -1.95
C GLN A 144 2.70 13.30 -1.35
N THR A 145 2.48 13.58 -0.06
CA THR A 145 1.17 13.35 0.58
C THR A 145 0.10 14.37 0.21
N ALA A 146 0.49 15.59 -0.20
CA ALA A 146 -0.45 16.61 -0.64
C ALA A 146 -1.17 16.21 -1.95
N GLY A 147 -0.54 15.38 -2.77
CA GLY A 147 -1.11 14.79 -3.97
C GLY A 147 -1.67 13.38 -3.78
N LEU A 148 -1.92 12.91 -2.56
CA LEU A 148 -2.41 11.54 -2.31
C LEU A 148 -3.69 11.28 -3.11
N ARG A 149 -3.60 10.34 -4.05
CA ARG A 149 -4.70 10.01 -4.95
C ARG A 149 -5.47 8.79 -4.49
N LYS A 150 -4.77 7.76 -4.03
CA LYS A 150 -5.38 6.52 -3.57
C LYS A 150 -4.57 5.90 -2.43
N ALA A 151 -5.24 5.28 -1.48
CA ALA A 151 -4.60 4.49 -0.43
C ALA A 151 -5.52 3.34 -0.02
N ALA A 152 -4.96 2.26 0.51
CA ALA A 152 -5.74 1.20 1.14
C ALA A 152 -5.04 0.73 2.42
N ALA A 153 -5.80 0.60 3.51
CA ALA A 153 -5.30 0.16 4.80
C ALA A 153 -5.96 -1.14 5.22
N PHE A 154 -5.13 -2.12 5.59
CA PHE A 154 -5.55 -3.43 6.06
C PHE A 154 -4.91 -3.70 7.41
N LYS A 155 -5.72 -4.13 8.36
CA LYS A 155 -5.28 -4.40 9.73
C LYS A 155 -5.60 -5.83 10.11
N GLY A 156 -4.70 -6.48 10.83
CA GLY A 156 -4.95 -7.82 11.33
C GLY A 156 -3.80 -8.41 12.13
N MET A 157 -4.04 -9.61 12.63
CA MET A 157 -3.03 -10.46 13.24
C MET A 157 -2.44 -11.41 12.18
N ASN A 158 -1.34 -12.09 12.52
CA ASN A 158 -0.79 -13.17 11.69
C ASN A 158 -1.62 -14.46 11.83
N THR A 159 -2.87 -14.40 11.37
CA THR A 159 -3.82 -15.52 11.41
C THR A 159 -4.47 -15.71 10.05
N HIS A 160 -5.08 -16.88 9.87
CA HIS A 160 -5.88 -17.26 8.72
C HIS A 160 -7.02 -16.27 8.38
N THR A 161 -7.59 -15.64 9.40
CA THR A 161 -8.65 -14.63 9.25
C THR A 161 -8.14 -13.19 9.25
N GLY A 162 -6.85 -12.99 9.56
CA GLY A 162 -6.21 -11.68 9.56
C GLY A 162 -6.15 -11.05 8.18
N PHE A 163 -6.16 -9.71 8.12
CA PHE A 163 -6.02 -8.92 6.89
C PHE A 163 -7.13 -9.14 5.83
N ARG A 164 -8.25 -9.77 6.20
CA ARG A 164 -9.38 -10.01 5.27
C ARG A 164 -10.21 -8.76 4.95
N LYS A 165 -10.17 -7.76 5.83
CA LYS A 165 -10.96 -6.51 5.72
C LYS A 165 -10.04 -5.30 5.83
N GLY A 166 -10.40 -4.24 5.13
CA GLY A 166 -9.67 -2.99 5.12
C GLY A 166 -10.57 -1.82 4.75
N VAL A 167 -9.94 -0.67 4.55
CA VAL A 167 -10.57 0.55 4.05
C VAL A 167 -9.75 1.08 2.88
N ALA A 168 -10.41 1.56 1.84
CA ALA A 168 -9.77 2.11 0.66
C ALA A 168 -10.24 3.54 0.40
N LEU A 169 -9.28 4.41 0.12
CA LEU A 169 -9.48 5.79 -0.28
C LEU A 169 -9.16 5.90 -1.77
N ASP A 170 -10.04 6.56 -2.52
CA ASP A 170 -9.79 6.97 -3.90
C ASP A 170 -10.35 8.38 -4.13
N ARG A 171 -9.46 9.34 -4.37
CA ARG A 171 -9.79 10.75 -4.58
C ARG A 171 -9.86 11.15 -6.05
N GLN A 172 -9.53 10.25 -6.98
CA GLN A 172 -9.60 10.55 -8.41
C GLN A 172 -11.01 10.44 -8.99
N THR A 173 -11.92 9.79 -8.28
CA THR A 173 -13.32 9.67 -8.67
C THR A 173 -14.13 10.75 -7.97
N SER A 174 -14.35 11.89 -8.63
CA SER A 174 -15.30 12.91 -8.17
C SER A 174 -16.78 12.46 -8.24
N THR A 175 -17.02 11.23 -8.67
CA THR A 175 -18.35 10.64 -8.90
C THR A 175 -18.44 9.26 -8.22
N GLY A 176 -19.01 9.23 -7.01
CA GLY A 176 -19.60 8.05 -6.35
C GLY A 176 -18.63 6.98 -5.81
N ASP A 177 -18.91 6.52 -4.59
CA ASP A 177 -18.23 5.42 -3.89
C ASP A 177 -18.03 4.15 -4.75
N GLN A 178 -18.90 3.94 -5.74
CA GLN A 178 -18.92 2.72 -6.55
C GLN A 178 -17.68 2.56 -7.45
N ARG A 179 -17.12 3.63 -8.03
CA ARG A 179 -15.93 3.54 -8.90
C ARG A 179 -14.61 3.45 -8.11
N ALA A 180 -14.56 4.11 -6.96
CA ALA A 180 -13.47 4.00 -5.99
C ALA A 180 -13.31 2.55 -5.52
N ALA A 181 -14.44 1.94 -5.15
CA ALA A 181 -14.54 0.53 -4.82
C ALA A 181 -14.16 -0.34 -6.02
N GLU A 182 -14.63 -0.07 -7.23
CA GLU A 182 -14.36 -0.89 -8.42
C GLU A 182 -12.87 -1.05 -8.75
N PHE A 183 -12.05 0.00 -8.67
CA PHE A 183 -10.61 -0.15 -8.89
C PHE A 183 -9.97 -1.07 -7.82
N TRP A 184 -10.22 -0.77 -6.55
CA TRP A 184 -9.60 -1.52 -5.47
C TRP A 184 -10.12 -2.94 -5.42
N ILE A 185 -11.42 -3.13 -5.47
CA ILE A 185 -12.09 -4.42 -5.29
C ILE A 185 -11.98 -5.26 -6.57
N SER A 186 -12.35 -4.74 -7.74
CA SER A 186 -12.46 -5.55 -8.96
C SER A 186 -11.20 -5.61 -9.82
N ARG A 187 -10.17 -4.78 -9.53
CA ARG A 187 -8.91 -4.80 -10.28
C ARG A 187 -7.72 -5.16 -9.40
N PHE A 188 -7.58 -4.51 -8.24
CA PHE A 188 -6.39 -4.70 -7.41
C PHE A 188 -6.51 -5.87 -6.42
N LEU A 189 -7.63 -5.96 -5.70
CA LEU A 189 -7.90 -6.91 -4.62
C LEU A 189 -8.70 -8.13 -5.07
N ASP A 190 -9.23 -8.15 -6.29
CA ASP A 190 -10.14 -9.17 -6.83
C ASP A 190 -11.29 -9.61 -5.89
N GLY A 191 -11.74 -8.74 -4.99
CA GLY A 191 -12.79 -9.03 -4.00
C GLY A 191 -14.21 -8.86 -4.56
N ALA A 192 -15.21 -9.35 -3.83
CA ALA A 192 -16.61 -8.97 -3.99
C ALA A 192 -17.03 -7.94 -2.91
N LEU A 193 -17.95 -7.04 -3.25
CA LEU A 193 -18.56 -6.05 -2.33
C LEU A 193 -19.57 -6.70 -1.37
#